data_AF-A0A535PN09-F1
#
_entry.id   AF-A0A535PN09-F1
#
_cell.length_a   1.000
_cell.length_b   1.000
_cell.length_c   1.000
_cell.angle_alpha   90.00
_cell.angle_beta   90.00
_cell.angle_gamma   90.00
#
_symmetry.space_group_name_H-M   'P 1'
#
loop_
_entity.id
_entity.type
_entity.pdbx_description
1 polymer ?
#
loop_
_entity_poly.entity_id
_entity_poly.type
_entity_poly.pdbx_seq_one_letter_code
_entity_poly.pdbx_strand_id
1 'polypeptide(L)'
;MFRAWFFQQLATTNGVRDWTGFDRTLAAARRHGFRVIATLIDQWGDCGASTTPGYGYKTDTWYRSGYMQPDPIGTTSYLGWAGEVATRYRDDPTILAWQLVNEAEVKTAQNGPCAADAAQVLKTFAGNASGVIRGTDPNHLISLGTIGTGQCGAQGAEYSDVHSLENIDLCEYHDYSPNEAMPGDIYNGLQVRINQCNALDKPLFVGESGIRPMDVGGTLGARARAFQAKFERQFEAGVVGELVWAWDKNGSLTDNYDIGPGDPALGVISGTTSLMGIESFAISNDGRRLALSAERNGVEGLYLADRDGTNAVFLAADSHPLRPYFTPNDDAKSHPHCPETAPKWSPSDQMLRAARSARFVLSTYPAPRRWTRRFSTAIQTWPPRTPRSPRTAPRSSLEPSVFLGRLIRRSRASPRLAEFPLS
;
A
#
# COMPACT_ATOMS: atom_id res chain seq x y z
N MET A 1 -0.23 -6.89 -7.92
CA MET A 1 0.96 -6.44 -8.65
C MET A 1 2.20 -6.83 -7.88
N PHE A 2 3.38 -6.75 -8.47
CA PHE A 2 4.64 -6.99 -7.78
C PHE A 2 5.77 -6.20 -8.42
N ARG A 3 6.84 -5.96 -7.66
CA ARG A 3 8.08 -5.39 -8.18
C ARG A 3 9.07 -6.50 -8.51
N ALA A 4 9.81 -6.35 -9.60
CA ALA A 4 10.82 -7.31 -10.03
C ALA A 4 12.04 -6.61 -10.64
N TRP A 5 13.20 -7.22 -10.45
CA TRP A 5 14.47 -6.73 -10.96
C TRP A 5 14.60 -7.02 -12.45
N PHE A 6 14.62 -5.94 -13.23
CA PHE A 6 14.84 -5.94 -14.68
C PHE A 6 16.20 -5.33 -14.98
N PHE A 7 17.24 -5.87 -14.36
CA PHE A 7 18.62 -5.40 -14.51
C PHE A 7 19.24 -5.99 -15.77
N GLN A 8 20.08 -5.21 -16.45
CA GLN A 8 20.77 -5.62 -17.67
C GLN A 8 21.46 -6.99 -17.53
N GLN A 9 22.09 -7.22 -16.39
CA GLN A 9 22.87 -8.41 -16.06
C GLN A 9 22.00 -9.66 -15.97
N LEU A 10 20.77 -9.51 -15.47
CA LEU A 10 19.80 -10.60 -15.38
C LEU A 10 19.22 -10.98 -16.75
N ALA A 11 19.46 -10.14 -17.76
CA ALA A 11 19.13 -10.39 -19.15
C ALA A 11 20.37 -10.63 -20.03
N THR A 12 21.51 -11.01 -19.44
CA THR A 12 22.77 -11.21 -20.18
C THR A 12 23.47 -12.48 -19.74
N THR A 13 23.71 -13.38 -20.70
CA THR A 13 24.44 -14.63 -20.50
C THR A 13 25.62 -14.64 -21.46
N ASN A 14 26.85 -14.75 -20.94
CA ASN A 14 28.10 -14.77 -21.74
C ASN A 14 28.22 -13.60 -22.74
N GLY A 15 27.84 -12.39 -22.30
CA GLY A 15 27.90 -11.17 -23.13
C GLY A 15 26.82 -11.08 -24.21
N VAL A 16 25.87 -12.01 -24.25
CA VAL A 16 24.74 -12.02 -25.19
C VAL A 16 23.44 -11.85 -24.42
N ARG A 17 22.47 -11.12 -25.00
CA ARG A 17 21.15 -10.97 -24.40
C ARG A 17 20.43 -12.31 -24.25
N ASP A 18 19.94 -12.56 -23.04
CA ASP A 18 19.06 -13.67 -22.70
C ASP A 18 17.82 -13.12 -22.00
N TRP A 19 16.74 -12.95 -22.75
CA TRP A 19 15.48 -12.40 -22.25
C TRP A 19 14.62 -13.41 -21.50
N THR A 20 15.06 -14.68 -21.43
CA THR A 20 14.23 -15.80 -21.00
C THR A 20 13.67 -15.60 -19.59
N GLY A 21 14.48 -15.07 -18.66
CA GLY A 21 14.04 -14.81 -17.28
C GLY A 21 12.92 -13.77 -17.20
N PHE A 22 13.03 -12.68 -17.97
CA PHE A 22 12.03 -11.61 -17.99
C PHE A 22 10.76 -12.06 -18.71
N ASP A 23 10.89 -12.71 -19.86
CA ASP A 23 9.75 -13.25 -20.62
C ASP A 23 8.95 -14.24 -19.75
N ARG A 24 9.63 -15.12 -19.00
CA ARG A 24 8.98 -16.04 -18.05
C ARG A 24 8.27 -15.30 -16.92
N THR A 25 8.89 -14.26 -16.37
CA THR A 25 8.33 -13.44 -15.28
C THR A 25 7.04 -12.74 -15.73
N LEU A 26 7.07 -12.05 -16.88
CA LEU A 26 5.89 -11.40 -17.45
C LEU A 26 4.82 -12.41 -17.87
N ALA A 27 5.21 -13.55 -18.44
CA ALA A 27 4.27 -14.61 -18.77
C ALA A 27 3.58 -15.19 -17.52
N ALA A 28 4.31 -15.37 -16.42
CA ALA A 28 3.73 -15.79 -15.14
C ALA A 28 2.77 -14.74 -14.58
N ALA A 29 3.20 -13.47 -14.52
CA ALA A 29 2.36 -12.37 -14.08
C ALA A 29 1.06 -12.31 -14.87
N ARG A 30 1.14 -12.36 -16.20
CA ARG A 30 -0.03 -12.34 -17.10
C ARG A 30 -1.00 -13.49 -16.84
N ARG A 31 -0.49 -14.73 -16.70
CA ARG A 31 -1.33 -15.90 -16.42
C ARG A 31 -2.12 -15.78 -15.12
N HIS A 32 -1.60 -15.04 -14.15
CA HIS A 32 -2.22 -14.83 -12.85
C HIS A 32 -2.89 -13.46 -12.71
N GLY A 33 -2.98 -12.67 -13.80
CA GLY A 33 -3.61 -11.36 -13.78
C GLY A 33 -2.85 -10.30 -12.98
N PHE A 34 -1.58 -10.54 -12.65
CA PHE A 34 -0.73 -9.56 -11.98
C PHE A 34 -0.19 -8.52 -12.96
N ARG A 35 0.28 -7.43 -12.38
CA ARG A 35 1.06 -6.39 -13.05
C ARG A 35 2.43 -6.29 -12.42
N VAL A 36 3.42 -5.84 -13.19
CA VAL A 36 4.82 -5.78 -12.78
C VAL A 36 5.33 -4.34 -12.77
N ILE A 37 5.94 -3.92 -11.67
CA ILE A 37 6.83 -2.76 -11.65
C ILE A 37 8.24 -3.29 -11.94
N ALA A 38 8.79 -2.91 -13.09
CA ALA A 38 10.08 -3.40 -13.58
C ALA A 38 11.19 -2.42 -13.21
N THR A 39 12.01 -2.77 -12.23
CA THR A 39 13.08 -1.90 -11.72
C THR A 39 14.39 -2.14 -12.46
N LEU A 40 14.99 -1.06 -12.99
CA LEU A 40 16.04 -1.18 -14.00
C LEU A 40 17.46 -1.29 -13.44
N ILE A 41 17.69 -0.81 -12.22
CA ILE A 41 18.96 -0.96 -11.50
C ILE A 41 18.76 -0.76 -10.00
N ASP A 42 19.73 -1.18 -9.21
CA ASP A 42 19.76 -1.00 -7.75
C ASP A 42 20.77 0.07 -7.30
N GLN A 43 20.36 0.91 -6.34
CA GLN A 43 21.20 1.92 -5.70
C GLN A 43 22.38 1.30 -4.96
N TRP A 44 22.15 0.21 -4.23
CA TRP A 44 23.12 -0.43 -3.35
C TRP A 44 24.14 -1.29 -4.10
N GLY A 45 23.75 -1.78 -5.28
CA GLY A 45 24.56 -2.67 -6.10
C GLY A 45 24.23 -4.15 -5.87
N ASP A 46 23.14 -4.45 -5.17
CA ASP A 46 22.68 -5.80 -4.91
C ASP A 46 21.98 -6.41 -6.14
N CYS A 47 21.94 -7.74 -6.21
CA CYS A 47 21.25 -8.54 -7.23
C CYS A 47 21.64 -8.29 -8.70
N GLY A 48 22.60 -7.41 -8.99
CA GLY A 48 23.37 -7.45 -10.23
C GLY A 48 24.16 -8.74 -10.25
N ALA A 49 24.00 -9.58 -11.26
CA ALA A 49 24.73 -10.84 -11.35
C ALA A 49 26.25 -10.59 -11.46
N SER A 50 26.95 -10.41 -10.34
CA SER A 50 28.20 -11.10 -10.02
C SER A 50 28.80 -10.60 -8.72
N THR A 51 29.48 -11.51 -8.05
CA THR A 51 30.51 -11.29 -7.02
C THR A 51 31.74 -10.52 -7.55
N THR A 52 31.58 -9.67 -8.58
CA THR A 52 32.68 -8.94 -9.23
C THR A 52 32.74 -7.50 -8.71
N PRO A 53 33.89 -7.05 -8.18
CA PRO A 53 34.12 -5.64 -7.86
C PRO A 53 33.88 -4.74 -9.07
N GLY A 54 33.00 -3.74 -8.94
CA GLY A 54 32.58 -2.86 -10.03
C GLY A 54 31.07 -2.61 -10.08
N TYR A 55 30.29 -3.51 -9.46
CA TYR A 55 28.90 -3.24 -9.05
C TYR A 55 28.91 -2.71 -7.63
N GLY A 56 28.80 -1.39 -7.50
CA GLY A 56 28.82 -0.72 -6.22
C GLY A 56 27.64 0.21 -6.08
N TYR A 57 27.57 0.80 -4.89
CA TYR A 57 26.70 1.90 -4.57
C TYR A 57 26.76 2.98 -5.66
N LYS A 58 25.61 3.47 -6.13
CA LYS A 58 25.54 4.53 -7.14
C LYS A 58 25.84 5.88 -6.52
N THR A 59 27.11 6.28 -6.61
CA THR A 59 27.56 7.58 -6.11
C THR A 59 27.09 8.73 -6.99
N ASP A 60 27.27 9.96 -6.52
CA ASP A 60 27.05 11.17 -7.32
C ASP A 60 27.82 11.15 -8.65
N THR A 61 29.03 10.59 -8.68
CA THR A 61 29.80 10.41 -9.91
C THR A 61 29.06 9.52 -10.92
N TRP A 62 28.41 8.44 -10.43
CA TRP A 62 27.59 7.60 -11.29
C TRP A 62 26.38 8.36 -11.84
N TYR A 63 25.67 9.12 -11.00
CA TYR A 63 24.52 9.92 -11.40
C TYR A 63 24.86 11.09 -12.35
N ARG A 64 26.08 11.63 -12.28
CA ARG A 64 26.52 12.72 -13.18
C ARG A 64 26.84 12.22 -14.58
N SER A 65 27.53 11.09 -14.69
CA SER A 65 28.01 10.61 -15.99
C SER A 65 28.13 9.10 -16.13
N GLY A 66 28.30 8.36 -15.03
CA GLY A 66 28.46 6.90 -15.06
C GLY A 66 27.29 6.17 -15.72
N TYR A 67 26.05 6.60 -15.51
CA TYR A 67 24.87 6.00 -16.15
C TYR A 67 24.84 6.12 -17.69
N MET A 68 25.66 7.01 -18.27
CA MET A 68 25.84 7.15 -19.71
C MET A 68 26.98 6.31 -20.28
N GLN A 69 27.84 5.76 -19.41
CA GLN A 69 28.93 4.88 -19.81
C GLN A 69 28.49 3.43 -19.76
N PRO A 70 29.08 2.55 -20.59
CA PRO A 70 28.88 1.11 -20.50
C PRO A 70 29.07 0.63 -19.06
N ASP A 71 28.10 -0.13 -18.57
CA ASP A 71 28.19 -0.77 -17.26
C ASP A 71 29.36 -1.78 -17.28
N PRO A 72 30.26 -1.82 -16.27
CA PRO A 72 31.43 -2.70 -16.25
C PRO A 72 31.14 -4.18 -16.54
N ILE A 73 29.93 -4.66 -16.24
CA ILE A 73 29.49 -6.04 -16.51
C ILE A 73 28.26 -6.11 -17.43
N GLY A 74 27.88 -4.97 -18.00
CA GLY A 74 26.83 -4.86 -19.01
C GLY A 74 27.38 -4.86 -20.43
N THR A 75 26.48 -4.91 -21.40
CA THR A 75 26.82 -4.79 -22.82
C THR A 75 26.61 -3.36 -23.34
N THR A 76 25.94 -2.51 -22.57
CA THR A 76 25.68 -1.11 -22.89
C THR A 76 25.58 -0.26 -21.61
N SER A 77 25.41 1.05 -21.77
CA SER A 77 25.16 1.98 -20.67
C SER A 77 23.79 1.77 -20.02
N TYR A 78 23.58 2.33 -18.84
CA TYR A 78 22.26 2.29 -18.21
C TYR A 78 21.18 2.94 -19.10
N LEU A 79 21.47 4.06 -19.77
CA LEU A 79 20.53 4.65 -20.73
C LEU A 79 20.26 3.72 -21.92
N GLY A 80 21.30 3.08 -22.46
CA GLY A 80 21.15 2.11 -23.54
C GLY A 80 20.27 0.94 -23.12
N TRP A 81 20.47 0.43 -21.90
CA TRP A 81 19.66 -0.62 -21.31
C TRP A 81 18.20 -0.20 -21.14
N ALA A 82 17.96 0.99 -20.56
CA ALA A 82 16.60 1.51 -20.34
C ALA A 82 15.82 1.63 -21.65
N GLY A 83 16.45 2.12 -22.72
CA GLY A 83 15.83 2.19 -24.04
C GLY A 83 15.59 0.81 -24.66
N GLU A 84 16.52 -0.13 -24.50
CA GLU A 84 16.41 -1.49 -25.05
C GLU A 84 15.27 -2.28 -24.39
N VAL A 85 15.24 -2.30 -23.05
CA VAL A 85 14.21 -3.04 -22.30
C VAL A 85 12.83 -2.43 -22.48
N ALA A 86 12.72 -1.09 -22.49
CA ALA A 86 11.46 -0.39 -22.77
C ALA A 86 10.98 -0.70 -24.20
N THR A 87 11.84 -0.60 -25.21
CA THR A 87 11.51 -0.92 -26.61
C THR A 87 10.97 -2.34 -26.75
N ARG A 88 11.56 -3.31 -26.05
CA ARG A 88 11.15 -4.72 -26.13
C ARG A 88 9.75 -4.95 -25.57
N TYR A 89 9.42 -4.31 -24.44
CA TYR A 89 8.19 -4.59 -23.70
C TYR A 89 7.14 -3.48 -23.76
N ARG A 90 7.33 -2.44 -24.58
CA ARG A 90 6.42 -1.27 -24.70
C ARG A 90 4.96 -1.62 -24.94
N ASP A 91 4.68 -2.75 -25.60
CA ASP A 91 3.33 -3.18 -25.96
C ASP A 91 2.80 -4.28 -25.03
N ASP A 92 3.53 -4.65 -23.96
CA ASP A 92 3.14 -5.68 -23.00
C ASP A 92 2.38 -5.07 -21.81
N PRO A 93 1.03 -5.12 -21.77
CA PRO A 93 0.22 -4.48 -20.73
C PRO A 93 0.35 -5.15 -19.35
N THR A 94 1.20 -6.17 -19.23
CA THR A 94 1.55 -6.80 -17.96
C THR A 94 2.47 -5.91 -17.14
N ILE A 95 3.27 -5.05 -17.79
CA ILE A 95 4.03 -4.02 -17.09
C ILE A 95 3.05 -2.93 -16.63
N LEU A 96 3.18 -2.51 -15.38
CA LEU A 96 2.48 -1.34 -14.83
C LEU A 96 3.35 -0.11 -15.02
N ALA A 97 4.59 -0.21 -14.56
CA ALA A 97 5.53 0.89 -14.53
C ALA A 97 6.97 0.42 -14.72
N TRP A 98 7.78 1.27 -15.32
CA TRP A 98 9.23 1.22 -15.22
C TRP A 98 9.67 1.97 -13.95
N GLN A 99 10.56 1.37 -13.16
CA GLN A 99 11.19 2.06 -12.04
C GLN A 99 12.66 2.29 -12.37
N LEU A 100 13.09 3.55 -12.37
CA LEU A 100 14.43 3.92 -12.82
C LEU A 100 15.52 3.27 -11.95
N VAL A 101 15.47 3.49 -10.63
CA VAL A 101 16.46 2.99 -9.69
C VAL A 101 15.74 2.55 -8.42
N ASN A 102 16.08 1.39 -7.87
CA ASN A 102 15.67 1.05 -6.50
C ASN A 102 16.37 1.99 -5.51
N GLU A 103 15.62 2.73 -4.71
CA GLU A 103 16.12 3.58 -3.63
C GLU A 103 17.10 4.68 -4.06
N ALA A 104 16.77 5.41 -5.13
CA ALA A 104 17.64 6.44 -5.70
C ALA A 104 18.09 7.49 -4.67
N GLU A 105 19.41 7.68 -4.52
CA GLU A 105 20.00 8.69 -3.62
C GLU A 105 21.38 9.17 -4.11
N VAL A 106 21.61 10.50 -4.09
CA VAL A 106 22.85 11.13 -4.59
C VAL A 106 23.81 11.46 -3.45
N LYS A 107 24.62 10.47 -3.04
CA LYS A 107 25.70 10.61 -2.05
C LYS A 107 27.07 10.48 -2.70
N THR A 108 28.09 11.07 -2.09
CA THR A 108 29.48 10.96 -2.58
C THR A 108 30.06 9.55 -2.40
N ALA A 109 29.52 8.77 -1.45
CA ALA A 109 29.79 7.37 -1.20
C ALA A 109 28.60 6.74 -0.44
N GLN A 110 28.54 5.40 -0.32
CA GLN A 110 27.44 4.70 0.38
C GLN A 110 27.19 5.24 1.79
N ASN A 111 28.26 5.54 2.54
CA ASN A 111 28.22 6.15 3.87
C ASN A 111 28.72 7.60 3.88
N GLY A 112 28.79 8.24 2.70
CA GLY A 112 29.23 9.62 2.54
C GLY A 112 28.11 10.65 2.75
N PRO A 113 28.44 11.94 2.80
CA PRO A 113 27.43 13.00 2.81
C PRO A 113 26.68 13.10 1.47
N CYS A 114 25.58 13.85 1.47
CA CYS A 114 24.96 14.30 0.23
C CYS A 114 25.96 15.09 -0.64
N ALA A 115 25.86 14.94 -1.95
CA ALA A 115 26.48 15.90 -2.86
C ALA A 115 25.83 17.29 -2.64
N ALA A 116 26.62 18.37 -2.77
CA ALA A 116 26.13 19.73 -2.50
C ALA A 116 24.95 20.14 -3.40
N ASP A 117 24.91 19.61 -4.62
CA ASP A 117 23.89 19.82 -5.67
C ASP A 117 23.07 18.54 -5.94
N ALA A 118 22.92 17.67 -4.93
CA ALA A 118 22.27 16.35 -5.05
C ALA A 118 20.91 16.41 -5.76
N ALA A 119 20.06 17.40 -5.45
CA ALA A 119 18.75 17.56 -6.07
C ALA A 119 18.83 17.81 -7.58
N GLN A 120 19.74 18.69 -8.02
CA GLN A 120 19.92 19.00 -9.43
C GLN A 120 20.51 17.79 -10.18
N VAL A 121 21.45 17.08 -9.56
CA VAL A 121 22.04 15.86 -10.12
C VAL A 121 20.97 14.78 -10.31
N LEU A 122 20.16 14.50 -9.28
CA LEU A 122 19.09 13.49 -9.36
C LEU A 122 18.04 13.87 -10.40
N LYS A 123 17.62 15.14 -10.43
CA LYS A 123 16.65 15.64 -11.41
C LYS A 123 17.15 15.54 -12.85
N THR A 124 18.42 15.83 -13.09
CA THR A 124 19.05 15.71 -14.41
C THR A 124 19.09 14.25 -14.87
N PHE A 125 19.54 13.33 -13.99
CA PHE A 125 19.54 11.90 -14.26
C PHE A 125 18.13 11.39 -14.56
N ALA A 126 17.16 11.69 -13.67
CA ALA A 126 15.78 11.24 -13.80
C ALA A 126 15.14 11.74 -15.09
N GLY A 127 15.38 12.99 -15.48
CA GLY A 127 14.91 13.56 -16.74
C GLY A 127 15.48 12.82 -17.97
N ASN A 128 16.79 12.53 -17.97
CA ASN A 128 17.43 11.82 -19.08
C ASN A 128 16.94 10.36 -19.20
N ALA A 129 16.90 9.64 -18.07
CA ALA A 129 16.48 8.24 -18.05
C ALA A 129 15.00 8.06 -18.41
N SER A 130 14.11 8.85 -17.78
CA SER A 130 12.68 8.81 -18.10
C SER A 130 12.38 9.30 -19.52
N GLY A 131 13.15 10.27 -20.05
CA GLY A 131 13.02 10.73 -21.43
C GLY A 131 13.34 9.65 -22.46
N VAL A 132 14.38 8.84 -22.23
CA VAL A 132 14.71 7.68 -23.08
C VAL A 132 13.58 6.64 -23.06
N ILE A 133 13.05 6.32 -21.87
CA ILE A 133 11.93 5.37 -21.75
C ILE A 133 10.70 5.95 -22.45
N ARG A 134 10.26 7.17 -22.15
CA ARG A 134 9.06 7.76 -22.76
C ARG A 134 9.16 7.86 -24.28
N GLY A 135 10.34 8.15 -24.82
CA GLY A 135 10.59 8.21 -26.27
C GLY A 135 10.46 6.85 -26.97
N THR A 136 10.59 5.74 -26.26
CA THR A 136 10.50 4.36 -26.81
C THR A 136 9.23 3.62 -26.38
N ASP A 137 8.66 3.98 -25.23
CA ASP A 137 7.48 3.42 -24.60
C ASP A 137 6.54 4.55 -24.12
N PRO A 138 5.54 4.92 -24.95
CA PRO A 138 4.55 5.93 -24.58
C PRO A 138 3.42 5.37 -23.70
N ASN A 139 3.41 4.06 -23.38
CA ASN A 139 2.25 3.38 -22.81
C ASN A 139 2.36 3.21 -21.29
N HIS A 140 3.54 2.83 -20.78
CA HIS A 140 3.72 2.48 -19.37
C HIS A 140 4.03 3.69 -18.49
N LEU A 141 3.68 3.55 -17.21
CA LEU A 141 4.01 4.55 -16.19
C LEU A 141 5.51 4.51 -15.86
N ILE A 142 6.04 5.59 -15.28
CA ILE A 142 7.44 5.67 -14.84
C ILE A 142 7.49 6.16 -13.39
N SER A 143 8.18 5.42 -12.53
CA SER A 143 8.58 5.82 -11.17
C SER A 143 10.09 6.08 -11.12
N LEU A 144 10.52 7.05 -10.31
CA LEU A 144 11.94 7.23 -10.02
C LEU A 144 12.49 6.12 -9.11
N GLY A 145 11.69 5.68 -8.12
CA GLY A 145 12.11 4.71 -7.09
C GLY A 145 12.84 5.33 -5.90
N THR A 146 12.39 6.50 -5.43
CA THR A 146 12.89 7.07 -4.17
C THR A 146 12.26 6.40 -2.94
N ILE A 147 13.02 6.30 -1.84
CA ILE A 147 12.48 5.89 -0.52
C ILE A 147 11.53 6.96 0.04
N GLY A 148 11.82 8.24 -0.16
CA GLY A 148 10.96 9.35 0.25
C GLY A 148 11.10 9.81 1.71
N THR A 149 11.96 9.19 2.51
CA THR A 149 12.20 9.55 3.93
C THR A 149 13.30 10.59 4.15
N GLY A 150 13.81 11.22 3.08
CA GLY A 150 14.79 12.31 3.17
C GLY A 150 16.16 11.97 2.57
N GLN A 151 16.17 11.21 1.49
CA GLN A 151 17.38 10.82 0.77
C GLN A 151 17.99 12.02 0.04
N CYS A 152 19.32 12.08 -0.03
CA CYS A 152 20.06 13.10 -0.77
C CYS A 152 19.53 13.25 -2.21
N GLY A 153 19.03 14.45 -2.51
CA GLY A 153 18.41 14.81 -3.79
C GLY A 153 16.89 14.71 -3.81
N ALA A 154 16.28 14.26 -2.71
CA ALA A 154 14.84 14.19 -2.50
C ALA A 154 14.45 14.55 -1.05
N GLN A 155 15.17 15.47 -0.40
CA GLN A 155 14.86 15.97 0.95
C GLN A 155 13.85 17.12 0.91
N GLY A 156 12.89 17.14 1.84
CA GLY A 156 11.94 18.24 1.97
C GLY A 156 11.25 18.59 0.65
N ALA A 157 11.43 19.82 0.16
CA ALA A 157 10.87 20.29 -1.11
C ALA A 157 11.50 19.65 -2.36
N GLU A 158 12.75 19.17 -2.28
CA GLU A 158 13.47 18.55 -3.41
C GLU A 158 12.73 17.32 -3.93
N TYR A 159 12.01 16.61 -3.05
CA TYR A 159 11.15 15.48 -3.43
C TYR A 159 10.09 15.91 -4.45
N SER A 160 9.43 17.05 -4.22
CA SER A 160 8.45 17.60 -5.16
C SER A 160 9.14 18.06 -6.45
N ASP A 161 10.34 18.64 -6.35
CA ASP A 161 11.08 19.14 -7.51
C ASP A 161 11.48 18.02 -8.47
N VAL A 162 11.93 16.87 -7.97
CA VAL A 162 12.28 15.73 -8.82
C VAL A 162 11.03 15.04 -9.37
N HIS A 163 9.98 14.88 -8.57
CA HIS A 163 8.71 14.30 -9.04
C HIS A 163 7.90 15.24 -9.94
N SER A 164 8.25 16.52 -10.06
CA SER A 164 7.61 17.45 -11.01
C SER A 164 7.94 17.17 -12.48
N LEU A 165 8.97 16.35 -12.76
CA LEU A 165 9.34 15.96 -14.12
C LEU A 165 8.15 15.35 -14.88
N GLU A 166 7.90 15.82 -16.10
CA GLU A 166 6.75 15.40 -16.92
C GLU A 166 6.68 13.87 -17.12
N ASN A 167 7.83 13.25 -17.34
CA ASN A 167 7.93 11.81 -17.59
C ASN A 167 7.93 10.95 -16.32
N ILE A 168 7.79 11.51 -15.11
CA ILE A 168 7.63 10.73 -13.89
C ILE A 168 6.14 10.72 -13.53
N ASP A 169 5.49 9.58 -13.61
CA ASP A 169 4.04 9.47 -13.43
C ASP A 169 3.64 9.08 -12.00
N LEU A 170 4.54 8.41 -11.29
CA LEU A 170 4.30 7.85 -9.96
C LEU A 170 5.24 8.46 -8.92
N CYS A 171 4.67 8.83 -7.78
CA CYS A 171 5.42 9.05 -6.55
C CYS A 171 5.60 7.75 -5.77
N GLU A 172 6.71 7.61 -5.07
CA GLU A 172 7.04 6.40 -4.33
C GLU A 172 7.58 6.68 -2.94
N TYR A 173 7.17 5.85 -1.98
CA TYR A 173 7.66 5.87 -0.60
C TYR A 173 8.00 4.45 -0.13
N HIS A 174 8.99 4.30 0.72
CA HIS A 174 9.31 3.03 1.40
C HIS A 174 9.11 3.20 2.90
N ASP A 175 8.43 2.24 3.52
CA ASP A 175 8.00 2.27 4.91
C ASP A 175 8.52 1.06 5.70
N TYR A 176 9.61 1.29 6.43
CA TYR A 176 10.21 0.31 7.34
C TYR A 176 9.97 0.65 8.81
N SER A 177 8.97 1.49 9.14
CA SER A 177 8.66 1.88 10.51
C SER A 177 7.69 0.88 11.14
N PRO A 178 8.10 -0.03 12.03
CA PRO A 178 7.26 -1.17 12.42
C PRO A 178 6.06 -0.79 13.28
N ASN A 179 6.14 0.32 14.02
CA ASN A 179 5.17 0.70 15.07
C ASN A 179 4.32 1.94 14.73
N GLU A 180 4.38 2.43 13.48
CA GLU A 180 3.67 3.64 13.04
C GLU A 180 2.83 3.34 11.80
N ALA A 181 1.52 3.59 11.86
CA ALA A 181 0.65 3.39 10.70
C ALA A 181 0.88 4.45 9.60
N MET A 182 1.24 5.68 10.00
CA MET A 182 1.63 6.78 9.12
C MET A 182 3.04 7.23 9.54
N PRO A 183 4.10 6.82 8.83
CA PRO A 183 5.48 7.03 9.28
C PRO A 183 6.04 8.42 8.96
N GLY A 184 7.08 8.77 9.72
CA GLY A 184 8.03 9.84 9.41
C GLY A 184 7.67 11.22 10.00
N ASP A 185 8.52 12.20 9.73
CA ASP A 185 8.48 13.52 10.37
C ASP A 185 7.71 14.59 9.56
N ILE A 186 7.73 15.83 10.05
CA ILE A 186 7.05 16.96 9.40
C ILE A 186 7.73 17.43 8.11
N TYR A 187 8.91 16.91 7.76
CA TYR A 187 9.69 17.32 6.59
C TYR A 187 9.66 16.27 5.48
N ASN A 188 9.66 14.99 5.85
CA ASN A 188 9.85 13.85 4.96
C ASN A 188 8.87 12.70 5.26
N GLY A 189 7.93 12.86 6.19
CA GLY A 189 6.94 11.84 6.51
C GLY A 189 5.97 11.55 5.37
N LEU A 190 5.35 10.39 5.42
CA LEU A 190 4.45 9.90 4.37
C LEU A 190 3.32 10.91 4.08
N GLN A 191 2.74 11.54 5.11
CA GLN A 191 1.70 12.57 4.92
C GLN A 191 2.22 13.78 4.12
N VAL A 192 3.48 14.17 4.33
CA VAL A 192 4.11 15.25 3.56
C VAL A 192 4.23 14.84 2.10
N ARG A 193 4.65 13.59 1.83
CA ARG A 193 4.79 13.08 0.46
C ARG A 193 3.46 12.97 -0.26
N ILE A 194 2.43 12.49 0.43
CA ILE A 194 1.05 12.47 -0.09
C ILE A 194 0.62 13.89 -0.49
N ASN A 195 0.84 14.89 0.37
CA ASN A 195 0.48 16.28 0.06
C ASN A 195 1.25 16.83 -1.15
N GLN A 196 2.56 16.56 -1.23
CA GLN A 196 3.39 16.98 -2.36
C GLN A 196 2.93 16.34 -3.68
N CYS A 197 2.66 15.04 -3.68
CA CYS A 197 2.23 14.31 -4.87
C CYS A 197 0.82 14.71 -5.31
N ASN A 198 -0.10 14.95 -4.36
CA ASN A 198 -1.41 15.52 -4.66
C ASN A 198 -1.31 16.91 -5.30
N ALA A 199 -0.38 17.76 -4.85
CA ALA A 199 -0.14 19.08 -5.45
C ALA A 199 0.41 18.99 -6.88
N LEU A 200 1.06 17.88 -7.23
CA LEU A 200 1.54 17.56 -8.57
C LEU A 200 0.51 16.80 -9.44
N ASP A 201 -0.66 16.47 -8.90
CA ASP A 201 -1.65 15.55 -9.48
C ASP A 201 -1.07 14.18 -9.85
N LYS A 202 -0.15 13.67 -9.02
CA LYS A 202 0.51 12.37 -9.20
C LYS A 202 0.15 11.41 -8.07
N PRO A 203 -0.25 10.17 -8.37
CA PRO A 203 -0.54 9.18 -7.34
C PRO A 203 0.73 8.74 -6.62
N LEU A 204 0.62 8.51 -5.31
CA LEU A 204 1.69 7.94 -4.48
C LEU A 204 1.37 6.49 -4.13
N PHE A 205 2.34 5.60 -4.30
CA PHE A 205 2.28 4.23 -3.80
C PHE A 205 3.44 3.97 -2.83
N VAL A 206 3.28 2.98 -1.94
CA VAL A 206 4.37 2.49 -1.10
C VAL A 206 5.03 1.30 -1.80
N GLY A 207 6.25 1.52 -2.28
CA GLY A 207 7.00 0.56 -3.09
C GLY A 207 7.64 -0.55 -2.27
N GLU A 208 7.85 -0.32 -0.98
CA GLU A 208 8.31 -1.30 0.00
C GLU A 208 7.69 -0.99 1.36
N SER A 209 7.11 -2.00 2.01
CA SER A 209 6.69 -1.92 3.40
C SER A 209 7.25 -3.12 4.15
N GLY A 210 8.07 -2.89 5.18
CA GLY A 210 8.77 -3.95 5.90
C GLY A 210 8.49 -3.90 7.39
N ILE A 211 8.08 -5.03 7.96
CA ILE A 211 7.93 -5.21 9.41
C ILE A 211 8.54 -6.55 9.79
N ARG A 212 9.51 -6.57 10.72
CA ARG A 212 9.95 -7.83 11.33
C ARG A 212 9.01 -8.17 12.48
N PRO A 213 8.57 -9.43 12.62
CA PRO A 213 7.72 -9.84 13.72
C PRO A 213 8.26 -9.47 15.11
N MET A 214 9.57 -9.55 15.33
CA MET A 214 10.18 -9.18 16.61
C MET A 214 10.05 -7.69 16.97
N ASP A 215 9.90 -6.82 15.98
CA ASP A 215 9.71 -5.38 16.20
C ASP A 215 8.26 -5.04 16.60
N VAL A 216 7.35 -6.01 16.47
CA VAL A 216 5.91 -5.89 16.78
C VAL A 216 5.39 -7.15 17.49
N GLY A 217 5.65 -7.27 18.79
CA GLY A 217 5.04 -8.33 19.62
C GLY A 217 5.51 -9.76 19.33
N GLY A 218 6.54 -9.96 18.51
CA GLY A 218 7.26 -11.23 18.36
C GLY A 218 6.55 -12.32 17.55
N THR A 219 5.42 -12.04 16.90
CA THR A 219 4.62 -13.06 16.20
C THR A 219 4.21 -12.63 14.80
N LEU A 220 4.05 -13.60 13.89
CA LEU A 220 3.57 -13.34 12.53
C LEU A 220 2.15 -12.70 12.54
N GLY A 221 1.32 -13.07 13.52
CA GLY A 221 -0.01 -12.47 13.69
C GLY A 221 0.03 -11.01 14.14
N ALA A 222 1.00 -10.62 14.97
CA ALA A 222 1.19 -9.23 15.35
C ALA A 222 1.73 -8.38 14.19
N ARG A 223 2.64 -8.93 13.38
CA ARG A 223 3.05 -8.34 12.11
C ARG A 223 1.88 -8.10 11.17
N ALA A 224 1.00 -9.10 10.97
CA ALA A 224 -0.17 -8.94 10.13
C ALA A 224 -1.10 -7.81 10.59
N ARG A 225 -1.33 -7.68 11.92
CA ARG A 225 -2.11 -6.55 12.47
C ARG A 225 -1.43 -5.20 12.23
N ALA A 226 -0.10 -5.12 12.33
CA ALA A 226 0.64 -3.90 12.06
C ALA A 226 0.55 -3.49 10.58
N PHE A 227 0.69 -4.44 9.64
CA PHE A 227 0.44 -4.18 8.22
C PHE A 227 -0.98 -3.74 7.93
N GLN A 228 -1.98 -4.35 8.59
CA GLN A 228 -3.35 -3.91 8.41
C GLN A 228 -3.58 -2.47 8.87
N ALA A 229 -3.06 -2.10 10.04
CA ALA A 229 -3.16 -0.73 10.52
C ALA A 229 -2.49 0.27 9.56
N LYS A 230 -1.34 -0.09 8.97
CA LYS A 230 -0.71 0.70 7.89
C LYS A 230 -1.65 0.84 6.70
N PHE A 231 -2.08 -0.28 6.11
CA PHE A 231 -2.90 -0.27 4.90
C PHE A 231 -4.18 0.54 5.07
N GLU A 232 -4.87 0.37 6.20
CA GLU A 232 -6.09 1.14 6.49
C GLU A 232 -5.81 2.65 6.51
N ARG A 233 -4.80 3.09 7.26
CA ARG A 233 -4.49 4.52 7.40
C ARG A 233 -3.88 5.14 6.16
N GLN A 234 -3.00 4.42 5.48
CA GLN A 234 -2.31 4.91 4.29
C GLN A 234 -3.25 4.97 3.09
N PHE A 235 -4.11 3.97 2.88
CA PHE A 235 -5.16 4.06 1.86
C PHE A 235 -6.20 5.14 2.16
N GLU A 236 -6.57 5.35 3.43
CA GLU A 236 -7.43 6.47 3.84
C GLU A 236 -6.78 7.83 3.53
N ALA A 237 -5.47 7.95 3.77
CA ALA A 237 -4.71 9.17 3.51
C ALA A 237 -4.47 9.45 2.01
N GLY A 238 -4.70 8.46 1.13
CA GLY A 238 -4.62 8.63 -0.32
C GLY A 238 -3.49 7.87 -1.02
N VAL A 239 -2.77 6.99 -0.33
CA VAL A 239 -1.90 5.99 -0.98
C VAL A 239 -2.74 5.13 -1.93
N VAL A 240 -2.22 4.83 -3.13
CA VAL A 240 -2.99 4.11 -4.16
C VAL A 240 -2.65 2.62 -4.26
N GLY A 241 -1.55 2.19 -3.65
CA GLY A 241 -1.07 0.83 -3.62
C GLY A 241 0.10 0.67 -2.66
N GLU A 242 0.27 -0.55 -2.14
CA GLU A 242 1.39 -0.89 -1.24
C GLU A 242 1.95 -2.27 -1.61
N LEU A 243 3.28 -2.41 -1.54
CA LEU A 243 4.01 -3.65 -1.75
C LEU A 243 4.76 -4.03 -0.47
N VAL A 244 4.56 -5.25 0.01
CA VAL A 244 5.22 -5.72 1.24
C VAL A 244 6.56 -6.36 0.91
N TRP A 245 7.61 -5.90 1.59
CA TRP A 245 8.95 -6.46 1.53
C TRP A 245 9.08 -7.58 2.58
N ALA A 246 9.42 -8.82 2.24
CA ALA A 246 9.63 -9.39 0.92
C ALA A 246 8.96 -10.76 0.77
N TRP A 247 8.96 -11.37 -0.42
CA TRP A 247 8.47 -12.75 -0.55
C TRP A 247 9.58 -13.78 -0.44
N ASP A 248 9.38 -14.77 0.43
CA ASP A 248 10.19 -15.99 0.45
C ASP A 248 9.30 -17.22 0.32
N LYS A 249 9.59 -18.06 -0.68
CA LYS A 249 8.91 -19.34 -0.89
C LYS A 249 9.09 -20.32 0.27
N ASN A 250 10.12 -20.16 1.09
CA ASN A 250 10.48 -21.06 2.18
C ASN A 250 9.76 -20.73 3.50
N GLY A 251 8.99 -19.65 3.56
CA GLY A 251 8.24 -19.24 4.74
C GLY A 251 8.77 -17.96 5.37
N SER A 252 8.16 -17.57 6.49
CA SER A 252 8.51 -16.36 7.24
C SER A 252 9.37 -16.68 8.46
N LEU A 253 10.31 -15.78 8.79
CA LEU A 253 11.07 -15.80 10.04
C LEU A 253 10.67 -14.65 10.96
N THR A 254 10.97 -14.76 12.27
CA THR A 254 10.62 -13.74 13.27
C THR A 254 11.53 -12.52 13.27
N ASP A 255 12.78 -12.67 12.84
CA ASP A 255 13.78 -11.59 12.68
C ASP A 255 14.13 -11.41 11.20
N ASN A 256 13.11 -11.35 10.36
CA ASN A 256 13.24 -11.05 8.95
C ASN A 256 11.96 -10.36 8.44
N TYR A 257 12.09 -9.59 7.37
CA TYR A 257 10.98 -8.94 6.69
C TYR A 257 10.19 -9.91 5.81
N ASP A 258 10.82 -10.98 5.34
CA ASP A 258 10.21 -11.96 4.43
C ASP A 258 8.86 -12.50 4.92
N ILE A 259 7.95 -12.64 3.96
CA ILE A 259 6.61 -13.18 4.03
C ILE A 259 6.59 -14.39 3.11
N GLY A 260 6.23 -15.54 3.66
CA GLY A 260 6.10 -16.76 2.88
C GLY A 260 4.79 -17.50 3.12
N PRO A 261 4.68 -18.73 2.58
CA PRO A 261 3.52 -19.57 2.78
C PRO A 261 3.15 -19.72 4.27
N GLY A 262 1.87 -19.52 4.59
CA GLY A 262 1.34 -19.63 5.95
C GLY A 262 1.41 -18.33 6.77
N ASP A 263 1.99 -17.26 6.24
CA ASP A 263 2.00 -15.99 6.95
C ASP A 263 0.61 -15.32 6.98
N PRO A 264 0.09 -14.91 8.15
CA PRO A 264 -1.19 -14.21 8.24
C PRO A 264 -1.24 -12.88 7.47
N ALA A 265 -0.09 -12.22 7.21
CA ALA A 265 -0.03 -10.99 6.43
C ALA A 265 -0.48 -11.21 4.97
N LEU A 266 -0.40 -12.43 4.43
CA LEU A 266 -0.93 -12.73 3.10
C LEU A 266 -2.44 -12.49 3.01
N GLY A 267 -3.18 -12.72 4.09
CA GLY A 267 -4.61 -12.43 4.16
C GLY A 267 -4.93 -10.94 4.17
N VAL A 268 -4.04 -10.13 4.74
CA VAL A 268 -4.13 -8.66 4.73
C VAL A 268 -3.87 -8.13 3.31
N ILE A 269 -2.82 -8.64 2.65
CA ILE A 269 -2.43 -8.26 1.29
C ILE A 269 -3.51 -8.60 0.26
N SER A 270 -4.09 -9.80 0.32
CA SER A 270 -5.17 -10.23 -0.58
C SER A 270 -6.50 -9.52 -0.31
N GLY A 271 -6.63 -8.82 0.82
CA GLY A 271 -7.88 -8.27 1.31
C GLY A 271 -8.89 -9.35 1.74
N THR A 272 -8.45 -10.60 1.90
CA THR A 272 -9.32 -11.71 2.36
C THR A 272 -9.45 -11.76 3.89
N THR A 273 -8.65 -10.96 4.61
CA THR A 273 -8.68 -10.86 6.06
C THR A 273 -8.77 -9.39 6.47
N SER A 274 -9.91 -8.99 7.02
CA SER A 274 -10.02 -7.80 7.87
C SER A 274 -9.81 -8.24 9.32
N LEU A 275 -8.61 -8.02 9.87
CA LEU A 275 -8.31 -8.13 11.29
C LEU A 275 -8.73 -6.83 12.00
N MET A 276 -10.03 -6.72 12.30
CA MET A 276 -10.61 -5.74 13.24
C MET A 276 -10.44 -4.24 12.92
N GLY A 277 -11.41 -3.65 12.21
CA GLY A 277 -11.64 -2.21 12.29
C GLY A 277 -12.36 -1.88 13.59
N ILE A 278 -11.64 -1.54 14.67
CA ILE A 278 -12.24 -1.01 15.91
C ILE A 278 -12.43 0.50 15.74
N GLU A 279 -13.67 0.92 15.57
CA GLU A 279 -14.02 2.34 15.41
C GLU A 279 -14.02 3.09 16.74
N SER A 280 -14.42 2.41 17.81
CA SER A 280 -14.41 2.96 19.17
C SER A 280 -14.43 1.84 20.21
N PHE A 281 -13.97 2.11 21.42
CA PHE A 281 -14.00 1.12 22.50
C PHE A 281 -14.21 1.75 23.87
N ALA A 282 -14.68 0.95 24.82
CA ALA A 282 -14.73 1.27 26.24
C ALA A 282 -14.27 0.08 27.06
N ILE A 283 -13.69 0.36 28.22
CA ILE A 283 -13.25 -0.65 29.18
C ILE A 283 -14.19 -0.59 30.38
N SER A 284 -14.58 -1.75 30.91
CA SER A 284 -15.40 -1.81 32.13
C SER A 284 -14.66 -1.21 33.32
N ASN A 285 -15.38 -0.74 34.34
CA ASN A 285 -14.78 -0.07 35.50
C ASN A 285 -13.86 -1.01 36.29
N ASP A 286 -14.17 -2.31 36.34
CA ASP A 286 -13.32 -3.35 36.94
C ASP A 286 -12.10 -3.71 36.06
N GLY A 287 -12.01 -3.13 34.86
CA GLY A 287 -10.93 -3.36 33.92
C GLY A 287 -10.87 -4.78 33.38
N ARG A 288 -11.95 -5.57 33.39
CA ARG A 288 -11.94 -6.97 32.91
C ARG A 288 -12.55 -7.16 31.53
N ARG A 289 -13.35 -6.23 31.05
CA ARG A 289 -14.09 -6.34 29.79
C ARG A 289 -13.85 -5.16 28.86
N LEU A 290 -14.03 -5.41 27.57
CA LEU A 290 -13.88 -4.47 26.47
C LEU A 290 -15.17 -4.45 25.66
N ALA A 291 -15.76 -3.27 25.47
CA ALA A 291 -16.83 -3.05 24.50
C ALA A 291 -16.24 -2.38 23.26
N LEU A 292 -16.58 -2.86 22.07
CA LEU A 292 -16.00 -2.46 20.79
C LEU A 292 -17.12 -2.08 19.82
N SER A 293 -17.10 -0.87 19.24
CA SER A 293 -17.76 -0.62 17.95
C SER A 293 -16.77 -1.06 16.88
N ALA A 294 -17.11 -2.07 16.11
CA ALA A 294 -16.21 -2.63 15.12
C ALA A 294 -16.94 -3.29 13.95
N GLU A 295 -16.25 -3.48 12.84
CA GLU A 295 -16.64 -4.47 11.84
C GLU A 295 -15.97 -5.82 12.14
N ARG A 296 -16.78 -6.87 12.32
CA ARG A 296 -16.28 -8.24 12.47
C ARG A 296 -17.03 -9.16 11.52
N ASN A 297 -16.29 -9.87 10.66
CA ASN A 297 -16.84 -10.80 9.65
C ASN A 297 -17.91 -10.16 8.73
N GLY A 298 -17.72 -8.89 8.33
CA GLY A 298 -18.68 -8.17 7.50
C GLY A 298 -19.92 -7.65 8.24
N VAL A 299 -19.93 -7.72 9.58
CA VAL A 299 -21.02 -7.20 10.43
C VAL A 299 -20.48 -6.04 11.25
N GLU A 300 -20.92 -4.84 10.89
CA GLU A 300 -20.71 -3.62 11.66
C GLU A 300 -21.62 -3.63 12.90
N GLY A 301 -21.04 -3.36 14.07
CA GLY A 301 -21.83 -3.32 15.30
C GLY A 301 -21.02 -3.30 16.58
N LEU A 302 -21.73 -3.43 17.69
CA LEU A 302 -21.19 -3.45 19.04
C LEU A 302 -20.88 -4.88 19.49
N TYR A 303 -19.66 -5.08 20.00
CA TYR A 303 -19.18 -6.34 20.54
C TYR A 303 -18.71 -6.17 21.99
N LEU A 304 -18.87 -7.19 22.82
CA LEU A 304 -18.30 -7.27 24.16
C LEU A 304 -17.32 -8.43 24.22
N ALA A 305 -16.10 -8.18 24.66
CA ALA A 305 -15.01 -9.14 24.78
C ALA A 305 -14.39 -9.06 26.18
N ASP A 306 -13.56 -10.05 26.51
CA ASP A 306 -12.64 -9.95 27.64
C ASP A 306 -11.55 -8.90 27.34
N ARG A 307 -10.84 -8.44 28.37
CA ARG A 307 -9.80 -7.40 28.24
C ARG A 307 -8.69 -7.76 27.25
N ASP A 308 -8.41 -9.04 27.07
CA ASP A 308 -7.42 -9.53 26.10
C ASP A 308 -7.99 -9.67 24.68
N GLY A 309 -9.24 -9.28 24.45
CA GLY A 309 -9.94 -9.38 23.17
C GLY A 309 -10.52 -10.76 22.87
N THR A 310 -10.42 -11.72 23.79
CA THR A 310 -11.02 -13.05 23.63
C THR A 310 -12.52 -13.05 23.99
N ASN A 311 -13.22 -14.14 23.65
CA ASN A 311 -14.63 -14.35 23.98
C ASN A 311 -15.59 -13.23 23.49
N ALA A 312 -15.30 -12.63 22.33
CA ALA A 312 -16.11 -11.55 21.77
C ALA A 312 -17.53 -11.98 21.38
N VAL A 313 -18.55 -11.39 22.00
CA VAL A 313 -19.99 -11.58 21.79
C VAL A 313 -20.57 -10.36 21.08
N PHE A 314 -21.36 -10.60 20.03
CA PHE A 314 -22.11 -9.55 19.33
C PHE A 314 -23.31 -9.08 20.16
N LEU A 315 -23.48 -7.77 20.32
CA LEU A 315 -24.55 -7.16 21.12
C LEU A 315 -25.64 -6.52 20.25
N ALA A 316 -25.25 -5.73 19.24
CA ALA A 316 -26.17 -5.01 18.38
C ALA A 316 -25.50 -4.57 17.08
N ALA A 317 -26.26 -4.46 15.99
CA ALA A 317 -25.82 -3.83 14.74
C ALA A 317 -26.39 -2.41 14.66
N ASP A 318 -25.61 -1.48 14.11
CA ASP A 318 -26.04 -0.16 13.69
C ASP A 318 -25.28 0.21 12.41
N SER A 319 -25.88 1.02 11.54
CA SER A 319 -25.25 1.52 10.32
C SER A 319 -24.46 2.83 10.57
N HIS A 320 -24.15 3.11 11.83
CA HIS A 320 -23.43 4.30 12.28
C HIS A 320 -22.44 3.91 13.39
N PRO A 321 -21.32 4.65 13.50
CA PRO A 321 -20.32 4.39 14.53
C PRO A 321 -20.92 4.53 15.92
N LEU A 322 -21.01 3.42 16.65
CA LEU A 322 -21.45 3.41 18.03
C LEU A 322 -20.30 3.88 18.94
N ARG A 323 -20.64 4.52 20.06
CA ARG A 323 -19.66 4.86 21.11
C ARG A 323 -20.04 4.11 22.38
N PRO A 324 -19.38 2.97 22.69
CA PRO A 324 -19.69 2.23 23.89
C PRO A 324 -19.26 3.00 25.14
N TYR A 325 -20.00 2.79 26.23
CA TYR A 325 -19.63 3.26 27.57
C TYR A 325 -20.20 2.28 28.61
N PHE A 326 -19.48 2.09 29.72
CA PHE A 326 -19.93 1.30 30.87
C PHE A 326 -20.49 2.22 31.96
N THR A 327 -21.69 1.94 32.47
CA THR A 327 -22.29 2.77 33.53
C THR A 327 -21.50 2.65 34.85
N PRO A 328 -21.39 3.72 35.67
CA PRO A 328 -20.51 3.77 36.84
C PRO A 328 -20.73 2.80 38.02
N ASN A 329 -21.77 1.96 38.04
CA ASN A 329 -22.16 1.21 39.25
C ASN A 329 -22.14 -0.31 39.06
N ASP A 330 -20.98 -0.92 39.24
CA ASP A 330 -20.86 -2.39 39.36
C ASP A 330 -20.46 -2.85 40.79
N ASP A 331 -20.19 -1.93 41.72
CA ASP A 331 -19.83 -2.27 43.10
C ASP A 331 -20.94 -1.90 44.12
N ALA A 332 -21.59 -2.97 44.63
CA ALA A 332 -22.25 -3.11 45.93
C ALA A 332 -23.66 -2.52 46.19
N LYS A 333 -24.55 -3.46 46.56
CA LYS A 333 -25.61 -3.43 47.59
C LYS A 333 -26.78 -2.44 47.45
N SER A 334 -27.97 -3.03 47.47
CA SER A 334 -29.29 -2.41 47.64
C SER A 334 -29.38 -1.36 48.74
N HIS A 335 -29.98 -0.20 48.46
CA HIS A 335 -30.93 0.45 49.37
C HIS A 335 -31.97 1.32 48.62
N PRO A 336 -33.21 1.45 49.15
CA PRO A 336 -34.37 2.06 48.48
C PRO A 336 -34.58 3.55 48.86
N HIS A 337 -35.39 4.26 48.06
CA HIS A 337 -35.82 5.68 48.18
C HIS A 337 -34.75 6.72 47.80
N CYS A 338 -34.99 7.77 47.00
CA CYS A 338 -36.17 8.59 46.61
C CYS A 338 -35.76 9.48 45.39
N PRO A 339 -36.56 10.44 44.87
CA PRO A 339 -38.00 10.51 44.59
C PRO A 339 -38.30 10.87 43.11
N GLU A 340 -39.58 10.82 42.75
CA GLU A 340 -40.15 11.20 41.45
C GLU A 340 -39.95 12.69 41.11
N THR A 341 -39.20 13.01 40.05
CA THR A 341 -39.48 14.17 39.16
C THR A 341 -38.87 13.94 37.77
N ALA A 342 -39.63 13.29 36.89
CA ALA A 342 -39.32 13.21 35.47
C ALA A 342 -40.26 14.13 34.65
N PRO A 343 -39.76 14.91 33.67
CA PRO A 343 -40.60 15.40 32.57
C PRO A 343 -40.81 14.25 31.57
N LYS A 344 -42.09 13.95 31.30
CA LYS A 344 -42.54 12.92 30.35
C LYS A 344 -42.14 13.27 28.90
N TRP A 345 -41.56 12.31 28.18
CA TRP A 345 -41.52 12.29 26.71
C TRP A 345 -42.31 11.08 26.17
N SER A 346 -42.94 11.29 25.01
CA SER A 346 -44.07 10.54 24.44
C SER A 346 -43.66 9.25 23.68
N PRO A 347 -44.64 8.42 23.26
CA PRO A 347 -44.48 6.97 23.13
C PRO A 347 -43.97 6.51 21.75
N SER A 348 -42.85 5.80 21.77
CA SER A 348 -42.49 4.81 20.75
C SER A 348 -41.65 3.70 21.39
N ASP A 349 -42.26 3.03 22.38
CA ASP A 349 -41.81 1.75 22.91
C ASP A 349 -42.22 0.64 21.93
N GLN A 350 -41.28 0.16 21.11
CA GLN A 350 -41.30 -1.22 20.64
C GLN A 350 -39.90 -1.62 20.17
N MET A 351 -39.14 -2.25 21.08
CA MET A 351 -38.53 -3.58 20.91
C MET A 351 -37.66 -3.90 22.15
N LEU A 352 -38.34 -4.22 23.25
CA LEU A 352 -37.74 -4.75 24.48
C LEU A 352 -38.15 -6.22 24.61
N ARG A 353 -37.28 -7.15 24.18
CA ARG A 353 -37.30 -8.56 24.61
C ARG A 353 -35.99 -9.32 24.29
N ALA A 354 -34.84 -8.70 24.59
CA ALA A 354 -33.57 -9.43 24.76
C ALA A 354 -32.54 -8.74 25.70
N ALA A 355 -32.92 -7.65 26.40
CA ALA A 355 -32.01 -6.88 27.26
C ALA A 355 -32.34 -7.04 28.77
N ARG A 356 -32.54 -8.28 29.23
CA ARG A 356 -32.67 -8.59 30.68
C ARG A 356 -31.42 -9.33 31.20
N SER A 357 -30.24 -8.81 30.89
CA SER A 357 -29.00 -9.22 31.58
C SER A 357 -27.95 -8.11 31.69
N ALA A 358 -28.05 -7.03 30.92
CA ALA A 358 -27.16 -5.88 31.03
C ALA A 358 -27.97 -4.61 30.77
N ARG A 359 -28.17 -3.80 31.81
CA ARG A 359 -28.90 -2.53 31.73
C ARG A 359 -28.02 -1.50 31.01
N PHE A 360 -28.11 -1.44 29.68
CA PHE A 360 -27.49 -0.38 28.87
C PHE A 360 -28.47 0.77 28.64
N VAL A 361 -27.97 2.01 28.64
CA VAL A 361 -28.70 3.21 28.19
C VAL A 361 -27.97 3.77 26.97
N LEU A 362 -28.66 3.85 25.83
CA LEU A 362 -28.17 4.46 24.59
C LEU A 362 -28.59 5.93 24.52
N SER A 363 -27.70 6.82 24.10
CA SER A 363 -28.01 8.24 23.86
C SER A 363 -27.69 8.62 22.41
N THR A 364 -28.68 9.12 21.68
CA THR A 364 -28.51 9.70 20.34
C THR A 364 -28.77 11.21 20.41
N TYR A 365 -27.84 12.05 19.94
CA TYR A 365 -28.11 13.48 19.68
C TYR A 365 -28.42 13.69 18.19
N PRO A 366 -29.43 14.51 17.83
CA PRO A 366 -29.74 14.80 16.43
C PRO A 366 -28.86 15.93 15.87
N ALA A 367 -28.32 15.72 14.66
CA ALA A 367 -27.72 16.76 13.82
C ALA A 367 -28.83 17.58 13.10
N PRO A 368 -28.55 18.84 12.68
CA PRO A 368 -29.56 19.70 12.07
C PRO A 368 -30.01 19.21 10.68
N ARG A 369 -31.27 19.55 10.37
CA ARG A 369 -32.14 18.98 9.34
C ARG A 369 -31.65 19.09 7.88
N ARG A 370 -31.91 18.02 7.12
CA ARG A 370 -31.78 17.86 5.65
C ARG A 370 -32.67 18.81 4.84
N TRP A 371 -32.22 19.15 3.63
CA TRP A 371 -33.09 19.29 2.45
C TRP A 371 -32.84 18.11 1.50
N THR A 372 -33.84 17.26 1.32
CA THR A 372 -33.91 16.21 0.28
C THR A 372 -34.79 16.68 -0.88
N ARG A 373 -34.36 16.46 -2.12
CA ARG A 373 -35.27 16.23 -3.25
C ARG A 373 -34.95 14.89 -3.92
N ARG A 374 -36.06 14.24 -4.31
CA ARG A 374 -36.27 12.88 -4.79
C ARG A 374 -35.69 12.67 -6.19
N PHE A 375 -35.34 11.43 -6.53
CA PHE A 375 -35.79 10.75 -7.75
C PHE A 375 -35.75 9.22 -7.55
N SER A 376 -36.88 8.57 -7.82
CA SER A 376 -37.03 7.12 -8.00
C SER A 376 -37.38 6.88 -9.46
N THR A 377 -36.67 5.97 -10.14
CA THR A 377 -37.28 5.13 -11.18
C THR A 377 -36.44 3.88 -11.46
N ALA A 378 -37.15 2.77 -11.68
CA ALA A 378 -36.71 1.40 -11.86
C ALA A 378 -36.19 1.07 -13.28
N ILE A 379 -35.52 -0.09 -13.44
CA ILE A 379 -35.52 -1.04 -14.59
C ILE A 379 -34.77 -2.30 -14.09
N GLN A 380 -35.45 -3.43 -13.84
CA GLN A 380 -35.73 -4.58 -14.73
C GLN A 380 -34.53 -5.44 -15.16
N THR A 381 -34.70 -6.75 -14.95
CA THR A 381 -33.78 -7.90 -14.97
C THR A 381 -33.45 -8.42 -16.38
N TRP A 382 -32.51 -9.37 -16.52
CA TRP A 382 -32.57 -10.65 -17.28
C TRP A 382 -31.23 -11.47 -17.15
N PRO A 383 -31.19 -12.80 -17.41
CA PRO A 383 -30.31 -13.79 -16.73
C PRO A 383 -29.13 -14.37 -17.59
N PRO A 384 -28.28 -15.30 -17.07
CA PRO A 384 -26.89 -15.48 -17.50
C PRO A 384 -26.65 -16.65 -18.50
N ARG A 385 -25.46 -16.66 -19.12
CA ARG A 385 -24.90 -17.83 -19.83
C ARG A 385 -23.45 -18.10 -19.39
N THR A 386 -23.19 -19.33 -18.98
CA THR A 386 -21.89 -20.02 -18.97
C THR A 386 -21.88 -21.01 -20.16
N PRO A 387 -20.74 -21.56 -20.66
CA PRO A 387 -20.05 -22.66 -19.95
C PRO A 387 -18.53 -22.92 -20.23
N ARG A 388 -17.95 -23.67 -19.28
CA ARG A 388 -16.98 -24.80 -19.40
C ARG A 388 -15.48 -24.60 -19.70
N SER A 389 -14.69 -25.17 -18.78
CA SER A 389 -13.31 -25.68 -18.91
C SER A 389 -13.29 -27.11 -19.50
N PRO A 390 -12.11 -27.72 -19.78
CA PRO A 390 -11.40 -28.47 -18.73
C PRO A 390 -9.84 -28.57 -18.82
N ARG A 391 -9.21 -28.78 -17.63
CA ARG A 391 -8.17 -29.77 -17.21
C ARG A 391 -7.05 -30.19 -18.20
N THR A 392 -5.78 -30.50 -17.86
CA THR A 392 -4.97 -30.66 -16.63
C THR A 392 -3.48 -30.82 -17.02
N ALA A 393 -2.59 -30.52 -16.07
CA ALA A 393 -1.11 -30.51 -16.05
C ALA A 393 -0.43 -31.92 -16.05
N PRO A 394 0.86 -32.15 -15.67
CA PRO A 394 1.94 -31.21 -15.27
C PRO A 394 3.38 -31.55 -15.74
N ARG A 395 4.34 -30.63 -15.54
CA ARG A 395 5.72 -30.96 -15.12
C ARG A 395 6.44 -29.79 -14.44
N SER A 396 7.46 -30.20 -13.69
CA SER A 396 8.11 -29.60 -12.53
C SER A 396 9.13 -28.47 -12.76
N SER A 397 9.32 -27.72 -11.67
CA SER A 397 10.58 -27.28 -11.02
C SER A 397 11.09 -25.84 -11.20
N LEU A 398 11.14 -25.19 -10.03
CA LEU A 398 12.10 -24.21 -9.47
C LEU A 398 12.43 -22.95 -10.28
N GLU A 399 12.00 -21.78 -9.77
CA GLU A 399 12.67 -20.44 -9.72
C GLU A 399 11.76 -19.43 -8.94
N PRO A 400 11.98 -18.08 -8.96
CA PRO A 400 12.56 -17.25 -7.91
C PRO A 400 11.50 -16.44 -7.11
N SER A 401 11.94 -15.68 -6.10
CA SER A 401 11.12 -14.91 -5.15
C SER A 401 10.27 -13.79 -5.81
N VAL A 402 8.99 -13.67 -5.43
CA VAL A 402 7.96 -12.80 -6.06
C VAL A 402 7.12 -12.06 -5.02
N PHE A 403 7.16 -10.74 -5.00
CA PHE A 403 6.41 -9.87 -4.07
C PHE A 403 4.91 -9.80 -4.43
N LEU A 404 4.02 -9.32 -3.55
CA LEU A 404 2.58 -9.23 -3.86
C LEU A 404 1.96 -7.94 -3.27
N GLY A 405 1.13 -7.23 -4.05
CA GLY A 405 0.42 -6.02 -3.62
C GLY A 405 -0.90 -5.74 -4.36
N ARG A 406 -1.71 -4.84 -3.78
CA ARG A 406 -3.14 -4.55 -4.10
C ARG A 406 -3.32 -3.19 -4.81
N LEU A 407 -4.30 -3.09 -5.73
CA LEU A 407 -4.76 -1.83 -6.33
C LEU A 407 -6.30 -1.78 -6.29
N ILE A 408 -6.89 -0.65 -5.92
CA ILE A 408 -8.35 -0.43 -5.96
C ILE A 408 -8.70 0.37 -7.23
N ARG A 409 -9.52 -0.21 -8.12
CA ARG A 409 -10.11 0.50 -9.27
C ARG A 409 -11.25 1.40 -8.79
N ARG A 410 -11.17 2.72 -9.04
CA ARG A 410 -12.35 3.61 -9.06
C ARG A 410 -12.74 3.95 -10.50
N SER A 411 -13.99 3.69 -10.87
CA SER A 411 -14.58 4.18 -12.12
C SER A 411 -14.90 5.67 -11.99
N ARG A 412 -14.36 6.52 -12.88
CA ARG A 412 -14.84 7.89 -13.06
C ARG A 412 -15.88 7.92 -14.16
N ALA A 413 -17.08 8.42 -13.84
CA ALA A 413 -18.05 8.90 -14.81
C ALA A 413 -17.78 10.40 -15.04
N SER A 414 -17.48 10.79 -16.28
CA SER A 414 -17.36 12.19 -16.70
C SER A 414 -18.74 12.78 -17.00
N PRO A 415 -19.04 14.03 -16.60
CA PRO A 415 -20.03 14.84 -17.30
C PRO A 415 -19.35 15.61 -18.44
N ARG A 416 -19.92 15.49 -19.63
CA ARG A 416 -19.66 16.37 -20.78
C ARG A 416 -20.21 17.77 -20.45
N LEU A 417 -19.42 18.80 -20.68
CA LEU A 417 -19.91 20.18 -20.84
C LEU A 417 -19.72 20.60 -22.29
N ALA A 418 -20.80 21.14 -22.83
CA ALA A 418 -21.01 21.49 -24.22
C ALA A 418 -20.28 22.77 -24.59
N GLU A 419 -19.68 22.75 -25.78
CA GLU A 419 -19.25 23.91 -26.53
C GLU A 419 -20.46 24.69 -27.06
N PHE A 420 -20.38 26.01 -27.04
CA PHE A 420 -21.06 26.90 -28.01
C PHE A 420 -20.12 28.07 -28.37
N PRO A 421 -20.25 28.66 -29.58
CA PRO A 421 -19.13 29.27 -30.29
C PRO A 421 -19.08 30.81 -30.22
N LEU A 422 -17.87 31.32 -30.48
CA LEU A 422 -17.46 32.56 -31.16
C LEU A 422 -18.29 33.85 -30.98
N SER A 423 -17.65 34.85 -30.34
CA SER A 423 -17.26 36.14 -30.95
C SER A 423 -16.28 36.87 -30.05
#